data_AF-A0A016V092-F1
#
_entry.id   AF-A0A016V092-F1
#
_cell.length_a   1.000
_cell.length_b   1.000
_cell.length_c   1.000
_cell.angle_alpha   90.00
_cell.angle_beta   90.00
_cell.angle_gamma   90.00
#
_symmetry.space_group_name_H-M   'P 1'
#
loop_
_entity.id
_entity.type
_entity.pdbx_description
1 polymer ?
#
loop_
_entity_poly.entity_id
_entity_poly.type
_entity_poly.pdbx_seq_one_letter_code
_entity_poly.pdbx_strand_id
1 'polypeptide(L)'
;MLLLKACLDCNIFRWYGKYFAQIRGLAMEQRLATTLAIAFIAKIELPALACRPLLYCRSIDDSFVICATQTEVDKCFESMNKQYEHIKLTRDKPTNGWLPFLNVQFCCYYMPAMYGDMMTGLCSLDGDVPRA
;
A
#
# COMPACT_ATOMS: atom_id res chain seq x y z
N MET A 1 -14.40 -22.99 4.05
CA MET A 1 -14.76 -21.65 3.52
C MET A 1 -15.28 -21.76 2.09
N LEU A 2 -16.50 -22.26 1.88
CA LEU A 2 -17.04 -22.47 0.52
C LEU A 2 -17.57 -21.16 -0.10
N LEU A 3 -18.28 -20.36 0.71
CA LEU A 3 -18.90 -19.11 0.27
C LEU A 3 -17.87 -18.03 -0.11
N LEU A 4 -16.82 -17.86 0.71
CA LEU A 4 -15.75 -16.90 0.41
C LEU A 4 -15.06 -17.23 -0.91
N LYS A 5 -14.77 -18.52 -1.15
CA LYS A 5 -14.17 -18.98 -2.40
C LYS A 5 -15.08 -18.69 -3.60
N ALA A 6 -16.36 -19.02 -3.50
CA ALA A 6 -17.32 -18.70 -4.56
C ALA A 6 -17.40 -17.17 -4.83
N CYS A 7 -17.38 -16.33 -3.79
CA CYS A 7 -17.36 -14.88 -3.94
C CYS A 7 -16.07 -14.33 -4.58
N LEU A 8 -14.95 -15.03 -4.45
CA LEU A 8 -13.66 -14.61 -5.03
C LEU A 8 -13.46 -15.16 -6.45
N ASP A 9 -14.00 -16.35 -6.73
CA ASP A 9 -13.94 -16.98 -8.05
C ASP A 9 -14.88 -16.28 -9.06
N CYS A 10 -15.95 -15.63 -8.58
CA CYS A 10 -16.92 -14.87 -9.40
C CYS A 10 -16.45 -13.44 -9.76
N ASN A 11 -15.23 -13.30 -10.30
CA ASN A 11 -14.64 -11.99 -10.59
C ASN A 11 -14.76 -11.60 -12.08
N ILE A 12 -15.99 -11.52 -12.59
CA ILE A 12 -16.28 -11.26 -14.02
C ILE A 12 -16.90 -9.87 -14.17
N PHE A 13 -16.40 -9.06 -15.11
CA PHE A 13 -16.95 -7.75 -15.44
C PHE A 13 -17.19 -7.61 -16.96
N ARG A 14 -18.04 -6.66 -17.34
CA ARG A 14 -18.41 -6.40 -18.73
C ARG A 14 -17.79 -5.09 -19.19
N TRP A 15 -17.02 -5.13 -20.27
CA TRP A 15 -16.42 -3.96 -20.90
C TRP A 15 -16.62 -4.02 -22.42
N TYR A 16 -17.11 -2.92 -23.02
CA TYR A 16 -17.38 -2.83 -24.46
C TYR A 16 -18.17 -4.03 -25.03
N GLY A 17 -19.20 -4.49 -24.29
CA GLY A 17 -20.04 -5.62 -24.68
C GLY A 17 -19.37 -7.01 -24.57
N LYS A 18 -18.12 -7.10 -24.12
CA LYS A 18 -17.39 -8.36 -23.89
C LYS A 18 -17.24 -8.62 -22.40
N TYR A 19 -17.19 -9.90 -22.03
CA TYR A 19 -16.96 -10.35 -20.66
C TYR A 19 -15.48 -10.62 -20.45
N PHE A 20 -14.96 -10.15 -19.32
CA PHE A 20 -13.58 -10.35 -18.88
C PHE A 20 -13.59 -10.86 -17.45
N ALA A 21 -12.63 -11.73 -17.13
CA ALA A 21 -12.40 -12.20 -15.77
C ALA A 21 -11.13 -11.55 -15.20
N GLN A 22 -11.23 -11.01 -13.99
CA GLN A 22 -10.07 -10.50 -13.27
C GLN A 22 -9.31 -11.68 -12.65
N ILE A 23 -8.11 -11.94 -13.18
CA ILE A 23 -7.28 -13.10 -12.82
C ILE A 23 -6.52 -12.87 -11.50
N ARG A 24 -6.26 -11.60 -11.15
CA ARG A 24 -5.48 -11.20 -9.97
C ARG A 24 -6.09 -10.00 -9.26
N GLY A 25 -5.99 -9.99 -7.94
CA GLY A 25 -6.56 -8.95 -7.09
C GLY A 25 -8.05 -9.16 -6.81
N LEU A 26 -8.63 -8.17 -6.14
CA LEU A 26 -10.04 -8.15 -5.75
C LEU A 26 -10.78 -7.16 -6.64
N ALA A 27 -12.05 -7.43 -6.98
CA ALA A 27 -12.87 -6.42 -7.64
C ALA A 27 -13.09 -5.23 -6.70
N MET A 28 -12.75 -4.02 -7.15
CA MET A 28 -12.81 -2.80 -6.32
C MET A 28 -14.21 -2.50 -5.76
N GLU A 29 -15.29 -2.97 -6.39
CA GLU A 29 -16.67 -2.74 -5.94
C GLU A 29 -17.26 -3.91 -5.13
N GLN A 30 -16.51 -4.98 -4.89
CA GLN A 30 -16.98 -6.09 -4.08
C GLN A 30 -17.01 -5.70 -2.60
N ARG A 31 -18.13 -5.89 -1.91
CA ARG A 31 -18.28 -5.52 -0.48
C ARG A 31 -17.28 -6.19 0.46
N LEU A 32 -16.76 -7.35 0.08
CA LEU A 32 -15.73 -8.07 0.84
C LEU A 32 -14.31 -7.66 0.44
N ALA A 33 -14.13 -6.99 -0.69
CA ALA A 33 -12.80 -6.64 -1.20
C ALA A 33 -12.06 -5.73 -0.22
N THR A 34 -12.72 -4.71 0.32
CA THR A 34 -12.11 -3.78 1.29
C THR A 34 -11.57 -4.52 2.51
N THR A 35 -12.38 -5.39 3.13
CA THR A 35 -11.97 -6.14 4.32
C THR A 35 -10.82 -7.11 4.03
N LEU A 36 -10.88 -7.79 2.87
CA LEU A 36 -9.82 -8.71 2.46
C LEU A 36 -8.53 -7.98 2.09
N ALA A 37 -8.62 -6.82 1.44
CA ALA A 37 -7.49 -5.95 1.14
C ALA A 37 -6.82 -5.47 2.43
N ILE A 38 -7.59 -4.99 3.41
CA ILE A 38 -7.05 -4.57 4.72
C ILE A 38 -6.30 -5.71 5.41
N ALA A 39 -6.84 -6.93 5.39
CA ALA A 39 -6.22 -8.10 6.00
C ALA A 39 -4.95 -8.54 5.25
N PHE A 40 -4.97 -8.45 3.92
CA PHE A 40 -3.85 -8.80 3.08
C PHE A 40 -2.69 -7.80 3.23
N ILE A 41 -3.00 -6.50 3.20
CA ILE A 41 -2.05 -5.42 3.46
C ILE A 41 -1.47 -5.54 4.87
N ALA A 42 -2.28 -5.84 5.89
CA ALA A 42 -1.78 -6.08 7.25
C ALA A 42 -0.72 -7.20 7.31
N LYS A 43 -0.83 -8.24 6.46
CA LYS A 43 0.18 -9.29 6.36
C LYS A 43 1.48 -8.79 5.74
N ILE A 44 1.41 -7.91 4.74
CA ILE A 44 2.59 -7.27 4.11
C ILE A 44 3.27 -6.29 5.08
N GLU A 45 2.50 -5.66 5.96
CA GLU A 45 2.96 -4.66 6.93
C GLU A 45 3.58 -5.25 8.20
N LEU A 46 3.39 -6.53 8.50
CA LEU A 46 4.01 -7.22 9.64
C LEU A 46 5.51 -6.93 9.82
N PRO A 47 6.37 -7.04 8.78
CA PRO A 47 7.79 -6.66 8.90
C PRO A 47 8.00 -5.18 9.23
N ALA A 48 7.11 -4.29 8.79
CA ALA A 48 7.21 -2.86 9.10
C ALA A 48 6.98 -2.58 10.58
N LEU A 49 6.00 -3.27 11.17
CA LEU A 49 5.74 -3.19 12.61
C LEU A 49 6.89 -3.77 13.43
N ALA A 50 7.59 -4.79 12.91
CA ALA A 50 8.78 -5.34 13.55
C ALA A 50 9.95 -4.34 13.61
N CYS A 51 10.03 -3.40 12.67
CA CYS A 51 11.00 -2.30 12.68
C CYS A 51 10.73 -1.24 13.77
N ARG A 52 9.63 -1.36 14.52
CA ARG A 52 9.24 -0.43 15.62
C ARG A 52 9.31 1.04 15.22
N PRO A 53 8.54 1.46 14.20
CA PRO A 53 8.46 2.87 13.83
C PRO A 53 7.94 3.71 15.00
N LEU A 54 8.40 4.96 15.08
CA LEU A 54 7.94 5.97 16.04
C LEU A 54 6.48 6.33 15.77
N LEU A 55 6.09 6.38 14.50
CA LEU A 55 4.72 6.59 14.07
C LEU A 55 4.45 5.75 12.84
N TYR A 56 3.29 5.08 12.85
CA TYR A 56 2.81 4.30 11.74
C TYR A 56 1.33 4.60 11.53
N CYS A 57 1.00 5.18 10.39
CA CYS A 57 -0.37 5.43 9.96
C CYS A 57 -0.58 4.77 8.61
N ARG A 58 -1.77 4.20 8.38
CA ARG A 58 -2.08 3.57 7.10
C ARG A 58 -3.51 3.87 6.65
N SER A 59 -3.64 4.02 5.35
CA SER A 59 -4.85 3.80 4.57
C SER A 59 -4.73 2.42 3.89
N ILE A 60 -5.73 2.04 3.09
CA ILE A 60 -5.72 0.76 2.37
C ILE A 60 -4.53 0.70 1.39
N ASP A 61 -4.25 1.80 0.69
CA ASP A 61 -3.20 1.88 -0.33
C ASP A 61 -1.98 2.74 0.11
N ASP A 62 -2.13 3.64 1.07
CA ASP A 62 -1.05 4.54 1.49
C ASP A 62 -0.57 4.25 2.90
N SER A 63 0.75 4.09 3.11
CA SER A 63 1.33 3.96 4.44
C SER A 63 2.31 5.10 4.75
N PHE A 64 2.24 5.58 5.98
CA PHE A 64 3.04 6.68 6.47
C PHE A 64 3.85 6.19 7.67
N VAL A 65 5.17 6.18 7.51
CA VAL A 65 6.09 5.56 8.46
C VAL A 65 7.13 6.58 8.90
N ILE A 66 7.25 6.78 10.20
CA ILE A 66 8.31 7.61 10.79
C ILE A 66 9.18 6.72 11.66
N CYS A 67 10.48 6.70 11.39
CA CYS A 67 11.47 6.01 12.23
C CYS A 67 12.52 7.01 12.76
N ALA A 68 13.30 6.55 13.74
CA ALA A 68 14.37 7.35 14.33
C ALA A 68 15.56 7.53 13.37
N THR A 69 15.85 6.53 12.54
CA THR A 69 16.97 6.58 11.59
C THR A 69 16.54 6.27 10.16
N GLN A 70 17.23 6.87 9.19
CA GLN A 70 16.99 6.60 7.78
C GLN A 70 17.21 5.12 7.44
N THR A 71 18.23 4.50 8.04
CA THR A 71 18.56 3.09 7.82
C THR A 71 17.46 2.14 8.28
N GLU A 72 16.73 2.48 9.35
CA GLU A 72 15.57 1.69 9.80
C GLU A 72 14.41 1.80 8.81
N VAL A 73 14.16 3.00 8.27
CA VAL A 73 13.18 3.20 7.19
C VAL A 73 13.57 2.38 5.95
N ASP A 74 14.82 2.45 5.52
CA ASP A 74 15.30 1.74 4.33
C ASP A 74 15.13 0.21 4.48
N LYS A 75 15.53 -0.32 5.65
CA LYS A 75 15.34 -1.74 5.98
C LYS A 75 13.86 -2.13 6.01
N CYS A 76 13.02 -1.31 6.63
CA CYS A 76 11.58 -1.52 6.70
C CYS A 76 10.97 -1.58 5.29
N PHE A 77 11.33 -0.64 4.42
CA PHE A 77 10.87 -0.61 3.03
C PHE A 77 11.26 -1.85 2.26
N GLU A 78 12.55 -2.23 2.31
CA GLU A 78 13.02 -3.43 1.62
C GLU A 78 12.31 -4.69 2.12
N SER A 79 12.11 -4.80 3.44
CA SER A 79 11.44 -5.95 4.04
C SER A 79 9.96 -6.06 3.65
N MET A 80 9.26 -4.93 3.52
CA MET A 80 7.89 -4.89 3.02
C MET A 80 7.81 -5.27 1.54
N ASN A 81 8.68 -4.70 0.70
CA ASN A 81 8.73 -5.00 -0.74
C ASN A 81 9.11 -6.45 -1.06
N LYS A 82 9.78 -7.15 -0.14
CA LYS A 82 10.09 -8.57 -0.26
C LYS A 82 8.90 -9.50 0.04
N GLN A 83 7.81 -9.00 0.64
CA GLN A 83 6.70 -9.87 1.06
C GLN A 83 5.88 -10.42 -0.11
N TYR A 84 5.79 -9.69 -1.22
CA TYR A 84 4.94 -10.08 -2.33
C TYR A 84 5.56 -9.67 -3.67
N GLU A 85 5.72 -10.63 -4.58
CA GLU A 85 6.39 -10.40 -5.87
C GLU A 85 5.64 -9.42 -6.78
N HIS A 86 4.30 -9.44 -6.72
CA HIS A 86 3.45 -8.67 -7.62
C HIS A 86 2.97 -7.33 -7.03
N ILE A 87 3.45 -6.95 -5.84
CA ILE A 87 3.13 -5.66 -5.22
C ILE A 87 4.44 -4.99 -4.82
N LYS A 88 4.72 -3.87 -5.46
CA LYS A 88 5.91 -3.07 -5.18
C LYS A 88 5.47 -1.71 -4.64
N LEU A 89 5.73 -1.51 -3.36
CA LEU A 89 5.55 -0.24 -2.69
C LEU A 89 6.54 0.77 -3.27
N THR A 90 6.06 1.99 -3.46
CA THR A 90 6.85 3.17 -3.79
C THR A 90 7.16 3.96 -2.52
N ARG A 91 8.09 4.91 -2.65
CA ARG A 91 8.50 5.74 -1.53
C ARG A 91 8.62 7.17 -1.98
N ASP A 92 7.89 8.04 -1.30
CA ASP A 92 7.94 9.47 -1.52
C ASP A 92 8.74 10.12 -0.40
N LYS A 93 9.77 10.88 -0.79
CA LYS A 93 10.61 11.64 0.12
C LYS A 93 10.03 13.04 0.31
N PRO A 94 10.18 13.65 1.50
CA PRO A 94 9.73 15.02 1.71
C PRO A 94 10.43 15.98 0.73
N THR A 95 9.66 16.82 0.06
CA THR A 95 10.16 17.85 -0.85
C THR A 95 9.99 19.21 -0.17
N ASN A 96 11.09 19.97 -0.06
CA ASN A 96 11.11 21.24 0.68
C ASN A 96 10.53 21.11 2.11
N GLY A 97 10.82 20.01 2.80
CA GLY A 97 10.30 19.77 4.16
C GLY A 97 8.80 19.50 4.23
N TRP A 98 8.12 19.24 3.12
CA TRP A 98 6.71 18.87 3.07
C TRP A 98 6.51 17.48 2.49
N LEU A 99 5.55 16.73 3.04
CA LEU A 99 5.20 15.38 2.63
C LEU A 99 3.67 15.24 2.51
N PRO A 100 3.12 15.00 1.30
CA PRO A 100 1.67 14.93 1.10
C PRO A 100 1.10 13.55 1.48
N PHE A 101 0.13 13.47 2.39
CA PHE A 101 -0.59 12.25 2.80
C PHE A 101 -2.09 12.47 2.89
N LEU A 102 -2.90 11.63 2.23
CA LEU A 102 -4.37 11.67 2.28
C LEU A 102 -4.95 13.09 2.13
N ASN A 103 -4.45 13.84 1.14
CA ASN A 103 -4.84 15.22 0.86
C ASN A 103 -4.47 16.25 1.96
N VAL A 104 -3.53 15.91 2.85
CA VAL A 104 -2.96 16.78 3.88
C VAL A 104 -1.45 16.91 3.67
N GLN A 105 -0.87 18.07 3.95
CA GLN A 105 0.59 18.27 3.89
C GLN A 105 1.20 18.21 5.29
N PHE A 106 2.17 17.32 5.47
CA PHE A 106 2.93 17.19 6.71
C PHE A 106 4.22 18.01 6.64
N CYS A 107 4.43 18.87 7.63
CA CYS A 107 5.62 19.72 7.76
C CYS A 107 6.71 18.99 8.56
N CYS A 108 7.83 18.69 7.92
CA CYS A 108 8.98 17.97 8.50
C CYS A 108 10.05 18.90 9.08
N TYR A 109 9.90 20.23 9.01
CA TYR A 109 10.93 21.21 9.42
C TYR A 109 11.32 21.17 10.91
N TYR A 110 10.42 20.74 11.79
CA TYR A 110 10.65 20.70 13.24
C TYR A 110 11.15 19.34 13.77
N MET A 111 11.46 18.39 12.89
CA MET A 111 11.97 17.06 13.27
C MET A 111 13.38 16.82 12.72
N PRO A 112 14.44 17.44 13.29
CA PRO A 112 15.81 17.28 12.81
C PRO A 112 16.42 15.88 13.07
N ALA A 113 15.72 15.01 13.81
CA ALA A 113 16.15 13.65 14.15
C ALA A 113 15.12 12.56 13.81
N MET A 114 14.07 12.88 13.02
CA MET A 114 13.16 11.87 12.49
C MET A 114 13.18 11.91 10.97
N TYR A 115 13.78 10.89 10.37
CA TYR A 115 13.64 10.63 8.94
C TYR A 115 12.27 10.00 8.73
N GLY A 116 11.26 10.85 8.58
CA GLY A 116 9.92 10.45 8.18
C GLY A 116 9.88 10.32 6.67
N ASP A 117 9.68 9.11 6.18
CA ASP A 117 9.47 8.85 4.77
C ASP A 117 8.06 8.32 4.57
N MET A 118 7.41 8.83 3.53
CA MET A 118 6.15 8.26 3.13
C MET A 118 6.44 7.02 2.30
N MET A 119 5.80 5.92 2.69
CA MET A 119 5.88 4.66 1.98
C MET A 119 4.53 4.47 1.27
N THR A 120 4.39 5.09 0.11
CA THR A 120 3.18 4.93 -0.71
C THR A 120 3.10 3.48 -1.19
N GLY A 121 2.11 2.75 -0.71
CA GLY A 121 1.83 1.41 -1.17
C GLY A 121 1.05 1.44 -2.47
N LEU A 122 1.62 2.03 -3.52
CA LEU A 122 1.08 1.80 -4.85
C LEU A 122 1.16 0.30 -5.11
N CYS A 123 0.01 -0.36 -5.14
CA CYS A 123 -0.14 -1.54 -5.98
C CYS A 123 0.15 -1.08 -7.41
N SER A 124 1.43 -1.02 -7.77
CA SER A 124 1.84 -1.10 -9.17
C SER A 124 1.41 -2.47 -9.62
N LEU A 125 0.15 -2.56 -10.07
CA LEU A 125 -0.24 -3.57 -11.04
C LEU A 125 0.78 -3.43 -12.15
N ASP A 126 1.70 -4.39 -12.28
CA ASP A 126 2.59 -4.48 -13.43
C ASP A 126 1.72 -4.33 -14.69
N GLY A 127 1.88 -3.19 -15.36
CA GLY A 127 1.08 -2.79 -16.50
C GLY A 127 0.92 -1.29 -16.54
N ASP A 128 1.63 -0.65 -17.48
CA ASP A 128 1.34 0.70 -17.95
C ASP A 128 -0.16 0.88 -18.21
N VAL A 129 -0.88 1.41 -17.23
CA VAL A 129 -2.21 1.98 -17.42
C VAL A 129 -2.03 3.48 -17.24
N PRO A 130 -2.13 4.28 -18.30
CA PRO A 130 -2.02 5.73 -18.18
C PRO A 130 -3.09 6.24 -17.23
N ARG A 131 -2.70 7.13 -16.32
CA ARG A 131 -3.63 7.97 -15.57
C ARG A 131 -4.48 8.73 -16.59
N ALA A 132 -5.78 8.45 -16.60
CA ALA A 132 -6.77 9.27 -17.28
C ALA A 132 -6.95 10.60 -16.51
#